data_AF-A0AAV6AAN3-F1
#
_entry.id   AF-A0AAV6AAN3-F1
#
_cell.length_a   1.000
_cell.length_b   1.000
_cell.length_c   1.000
_cell.angle_alpha   90.00
_cell.angle_beta   90.00
_cell.angle_gamma   90.00
#
_symmetry.space_group_name_H-M   'P 1'
#
loop_
_entity.id
_entity.type
_entity.pdbx_description
1 polymer ?
#
loop_
_entity_poly.entity_id
_entity_poly.type
_entity_poly.pdbx_seq_one_letter_code
_entity_poly.pdbx_strand_id
1 'polypeptide(L)'
;QNNSVQYADKMEVYTDSKTDKVERVVSTGNVRIITRDCRMGTAERAEYYDAEQRVVLIGNARVWRDTDIVTGDRITIFIAEDRSIVEGGKQERVKAIFYQGQNKPKSEIKFGPAGPICP
;
A
#
# COMPACT_ATOMS: atom_id res chain seq x y z
N GLN A 1 4.29 -2.68 -16.54
CA GLN A 1 4.60 -3.90 -15.76
C GLN A 1 4.76 -3.51 -14.28
N ASN A 2 3.65 -3.39 -13.55
CA ASN A 2 3.62 -3.03 -12.13
C ASN A 2 3.61 -4.32 -11.30
N ASN A 3 4.77 -4.85 -10.90
CA ASN A 3 4.77 -5.92 -9.90
C ASN A 3 4.67 -5.27 -8.52
N SER A 4 3.47 -5.24 -7.96
CA SER A 4 3.27 -5.21 -6.51
C SER A 4 2.89 -6.60 -6.03
N VAL A 5 3.41 -7.01 -4.88
CA VAL A 5 3.01 -8.26 -4.21
C VAL A 5 2.16 -7.89 -3.02
N GLN A 6 0.97 -8.47 -2.92
CA GLN A 6 0.04 -8.29 -1.81
C GLN A 6 -0.16 -9.62 -1.09
N TYR A 7 -0.01 -9.59 0.23
CA TYR A 7 -0.32 -10.68 1.14
C TYR A 7 -1.50 -10.27 2.01
N ALA A 8 -2.38 -11.21 2.33
CA ALA A 8 -3.49 -11.06 3.26
C ALA A 8 -3.99 -12.44 3.69
N ASP A 9 -4.73 -12.51 4.80
CA ASP A 9 -5.38 -13.74 5.25
C ASP A 9 -6.55 -14.12 4.33
N LYS A 10 -7.30 -13.12 3.85
CA LYS A 10 -8.42 -13.29 2.91
C LYS A 10 -8.36 -12.22 1.82
N MET A 11 -8.58 -12.64 0.58
CA MET A 11 -8.70 -11.73 -0.57
C MET A 11 -9.99 -12.02 -1.35
N GLU A 12 -10.78 -10.97 -1.57
CA GLU A 12 -12.03 -10.99 -2.32
C GLU A 12 -11.86 -10.13 -3.57
N VAL A 13 -11.97 -10.73 -4.75
CA VAL A 13 -11.84 -10.04 -6.03
C VAL A 13 -13.22 -9.91 -6.65
N TYR A 14 -13.62 -8.69 -6.95
CA TYR A 14 -14.86 -8.35 -7.64
C TYR A 14 -14.51 -8.00 -9.08
N THR A 15 -15.16 -8.69 -10.01
CA THR A 15 -15.00 -8.48 -11.44
C THR A 15 -16.31 -8.03 -12.06
N ASP A 16 -16.21 -7.23 -13.11
CA ASP A 16 -17.34 -6.87 -13.95
C ASP A 16 -17.85 -8.15 -14.65
N SER A 17 -19.13 -8.45 -14.50
CA SER A 17 -19.75 -9.70 -14.98
C SER A 17 -19.87 -9.81 -16.50
N LYS A 18 -19.57 -8.73 -17.25
CA LYS A 18 -19.66 -8.69 -18.71
C LYS A 18 -18.29 -8.72 -19.39
N THR A 19 -17.28 -8.18 -18.73
CA THR A 19 -15.93 -7.96 -19.28
C THR A 19 -14.84 -8.76 -18.58
N ASP A 20 -15.17 -9.44 -17.47
CA ASP A 20 -14.25 -10.15 -16.58
C ASP A 20 -13.08 -9.29 -16.07
N LYS A 21 -13.23 -7.96 -16.14
CA LYS A 21 -12.23 -7.02 -15.63
C LYS A 21 -12.36 -6.88 -14.13
N VAL A 22 -11.24 -6.76 -13.44
CA VAL A 22 -11.21 -6.48 -11.99
C VAL A 22 -11.76 -5.08 -11.75
N GLU A 23 -12.81 -4.97 -10.94
CA GLU A 23 -13.35 -3.70 -10.49
C GLU A 23 -12.79 -3.31 -9.12
N ARG A 24 -12.75 -4.28 -8.21
CA ARG A 24 -12.36 -4.07 -6.82
C ARG A 24 -11.66 -5.28 -6.25
N VAL A 25 -10.63 -5.05 -5.43
CA VAL A 25 -9.99 -6.10 -4.63
C VAL A 25 -10.07 -5.70 -3.16
N VAL A 26 -10.61 -6.57 -2.32
CA VAL A 26 -10.69 -6.38 -0.87
C VAL A 26 -9.80 -7.42 -0.20
N SER A 27 -8.74 -6.97 0.44
CA SER A 27 -7.83 -7.79 1.23
C SER A 27 -8.08 -7.53 2.71
N THR A 28 -8.24 -8.56 3.52
CA THR A 28 -8.50 -8.45 4.96
C THR A 28 -7.63 -9.41 5.75
N GLY A 29 -7.14 -8.96 6.90
CA GLY A 29 -6.28 -9.73 7.79
C GLY A 29 -4.81 -9.67 7.35
N ASN A 30 -3.93 -9.25 8.27
CA ASN A 30 -2.47 -9.20 8.09
C ASN A 30 -2.03 -8.66 6.71
N VAL A 31 -2.67 -7.59 6.23
CA VAL A 31 -2.41 -7.12 4.87
C VAL A 31 -1.00 -6.55 4.79
N ARG A 32 -0.22 -7.01 3.82
CA ARG A 32 1.12 -6.51 3.51
C ARG A 32 1.29 -6.31 2.01
N ILE A 33 1.64 -5.10 1.61
CA ILE A 33 1.87 -4.71 0.21
C ILE A 33 3.33 -4.36 0.06
N ILE A 34 3.98 -4.89 -0.97
CA ILE A 34 5.36 -4.60 -1.31
C ILE A 34 5.42 -4.23 -2.79
N THR A 35 5.88 -3.03 -3.09
CA THR A 35 6.04 -2.54 -4.46
C THR A 35 7.50 -2.62 -4.92
N ARG A 36 7.75 -2.45 -6.22
CA ARG A 36 9.11 -2.52 -6.80
C ARG A 36 10.06 -1.42 -6.32
N ASP A 37 9.54 -0.31 -5.85
CA ASP A 37 10.28 0.84 -5.31
C ASP A 37 10.51 0.73 -3.80
N CYS A 38 10.49 -0.49 -3.25
CA CYS A 38 10.69 -0.78 -1.83
C CYS A 38 9.72 -0.03 -0.90
N ARG A 39 8.58 0.44 -1.43
CA ARG A 39 7.50 0.98 -0.61
C ARG A 39 6.72 -0.20 -0.05
N MET A 40 6.66 -0.25 1.27
CA MET A 40 5.93 -1.26 2.01
C MET A 40 4.70 -0.64 2.65
N GLY A 41 3.59 -1.38 2.64
CA GLY A 41 2.34 -0.98 3.31
C GLY A 41 1.81 -2.12 4.15
N THR A 42 1.32 -1.84 5.35
CA THR A 42 0.58 -2.77 6.19
C THR A 42 -0.72 -2.16 6.67
N ALA A 43 -1.75 -2.99 6.80
CA ALA A 43 -3.05 -2.60 7.35
C ALA A 43 -3.84 -3.84 7.79
N GLU A 44 -4.92 -3.63 8.53
CA GLU A 44 -5.89 -4.70 8.80
C GLU A 44 -6.72 -5.02 7.57
N ARG A 45 -7.01 -4.02 6.74
CA ARG A 45 -7.76 -4.15 5.50
C ARG A 45 -7.22 -3.23 4.42
N ALA A 46 -7.19 -3.71 3.19
CA ALA A 46 -6.88 -2.92 2.01
C ALA A 46 -7.96 -3.10 0.95
N GLU A 47 -8.34 -2.00 0.32
CA GLU A 47 -9.32 -1.99 -0.77
C GLU A 47 -8.71 -1.30 -1.98
N TYR A 48 -8.65 -2.00 -3.11
CA TYR A 48 -8.24 -1.45 -4.39
C TYR A 48 -9.44 -1.27 -5.29
N TYR A 49 -9.52 -0.12 -5.95
CA TYR A 49 -10.54 0.24 -6.92
C TYR A 49 -9.86 0.53 -8.25
N ASP A 50 -10.08 -0.32 -9.25
CA ASP A 50 -9.39 -0.22 -10.54
C ASP A 50 -9.85 1.01 -11.34
N ALA A 51 -11.16 1.24 -11.42
CA ALA A 51 -11.73 2.38 -12.15
C ALA A 51 -11.25 3.74 -11.61
N GLU A 52 -11.04 3.83 -10.31
CA GLU A 52 -10.58 5.06 -9.63
C GLU A 52 -9.06 5.13 -9.47
N GLN A 53 -8.34 4.04 -9.80
CA GLN A 53 -6.93 3.87 -9.49
C GLN A 53 -6.62 4.26 -8.02
N ARG A 54 -7.46 3.77 -7.10
CA ARG A 54 -7.45 4.17 -5.69
C ARG A 54 -7.20 2.96 -4.78
N VAL A 55 -6.32 3.12 -3.80
CA VAL A 55 -6.07 2.14 -2.74
C VAL A 55 -6.44 2.76 -1.40
N VAL A 56 -7.21 2.05 -0.58
CA VAL A 56 -7.58 2.47 0.77
C VAL A 56 -7.06 1.43 1.76
N LEU A 57 -6.15 1.84 2.64
CA LEU A 57 -5.65 1.06 3.75
C LEU A 57 -6.39 1.48 5.02
N ILE A 58 -6.92 0.52 5.77
CA ILE A 58 -7.82 0.77 6.90
C ILE A 58 -7.36 -0.10 8.08
N GLY A 59 -7.33 0.51 9.27
CA GLY A 59 -6.96 -0.14 10.53
C GLY A 59 -5.44 -0.26 10.65
N ASN A 60 -4.87 0.48 11.61
CA ASN A 60 -3.44 0.48 11.90
C ASN A 60 -2.57 0.59 10.64
N ALA A 61 -2.96 1.47 9.71
CA ALA A 61 -2.35 1.58 8.40
C ALA A 61 -0.97 2.22 8.51
N ARG A 62 0.05 1.56 7.96
CA ARG A 62 1.44 2.02 7.97
C ARG A 62 2.03 1.87 6.59
N VAL A 63 2.58 2.94 6.04
CA VAL A 63 3.29 2.93 4.76
C VAL A 63 4.68 3.49 5.01
N TRP A 64 5.70 2.80 4.52
CA TRP A 64 7.07 3.28 4.65
C TRP A 64 7.89 3.02 3.40
N ARG A 65 8.89 3.88 3.19
CA ARG A 65 9.93 3.74 2.17
C ARG A 65 11.22 4.29 2.77
N ASP A 66 12.27 3.49 2.77
CA ASP A 66 13.56 3.84 3.37
C ASP A 66 13.38 4.33 4.82
N THR A 67 13.57 5.64 5.07
CA THR A 67 13.42 6.27 6.38
C THR A 67 12.06 6.94 6.58
N ASP A 68 11.29 7.14 5.52
CA ASP A 68 10.00 7.82 5.58
C ASP A 68 8.92 6.86 6.05
N ILE A 69 8.22 7.23 7.12
CA ILE A 69 7.16 6.42 7.71
C ILE A 69 5.91 7.28 7.85
N VAL A 70 4.82 6.79 7.28
CA VAL A 70 3.48 7.37 7.34
C VAL A 70 2.58 6.39 8.05
N THR A 71 1.89 6.85 9.09
CA THR A 71 0.96 6.03 9.88
C THR A 71 -0.35 6.76 10.12
N GLY A 72 -1.46 6.02 10.13
CA GLY A 72 -2.79 6.53 10.44
C GLY A 72 -3.84 5.42 10.50
N ASP A 73 -5.05 5.77 10.89
CA ASP A 73 -6.19 4.83 10.93
C ASP A 73 -6.65 4.48 9.51
N ARG A 74 -6.59 5.46 8.61
CA ARG A 74 -6.90 5.28 7.19
C ARG A 74 -5.90 6.01 6.31
N ILE A 75 -5.36 5.32 5.32
CA ILE A 75 -4.50 5.90 4.29
C ILE A 75 -5.17 5.65 2.93
N THR A 76 -5.54 6.73 2.24
CA THR A 76 -6.06 6.67 0.87
C THR A 76 -5.00 7.12 -0.10
N ILE A 77 -4.68 6.29 -1.09
CA ILE A 77 -3.67 6.54 -2.12
C ILE A 77 -4.40 6.64 -3.47
N PHE A 78 -4.21 7.75 -4.17
CA PHE A 78 -4.71 7.98 -5.52
C PHE A 78 -3.54 7.80 -6.48
N ILE A 79 -3.47 6.64 -7.14
CA ILE A 79 -2.33 6.25 -7.99
C ILE A 79 -2.26 7.15 -9.23
N ALA A 80 -3.40 7.44 -9.85
CA ALA A 80 -3.46 8.30 -11.04
C ALA A 80 -3.03 9.76 -10.77
N GLU A 81 -3.16 10.21 -9.52
CA GLU A 81 -2.89 11.59 -9.10
C GLU A 81 -1.57 11.74 -8.32
N ASP A 82 -0.84 10.64 -8.11
CA ASP A 82 0.37 10.57 -7.27
C ASP A 82 0.24 11.27 -5.91
N ARG A 83 -0.94 11.17 -5.29
CA ARG A 83 -1.23 11.79 -3.98
C ARG A 83 -1.76 10.79 -2.97
N SER A 84 -1.58 11.11 -1.69
CA SER A 84 -2.12 10.33 -0.59
C SER A 84 -2.75 11.22 0.47
N ILE A 85 -3.84 10.72 1.07
CA ILE A 85 -4.55 11.34 2.19
C ILE A 85 -4.41 10.39 3.38
N VAL A 86 -4.00 10.93 4.52
CA VAL A 86 -3.84 10.20 5.76
C VAL A 86 -4.82 10.76 6.78
N GLU A 87 -5.67 9.90 7.30
CA GLU A 87 -6.62 10.23 8.35
C GLU A 87 -6.19 9.52 9.64
N GLY A 88 -6.03 10.29 10.71
CA GLY A 88 -5.76 9.76 12.05
C GLY A 88 -7.06 9.52 12.79
N GLY A 89 -7.08 8.48 13.62
CA GLY A 89 -8.20 8.18 14.48
C GLY A 89 -8.46 9.22 15.53
N LYS A 90 -9.65 9.12 16.15
CA LYS A 90 -9.98 9.90 17.36
C LYS A 90 -9.05 9.59 18.55
N GLN A 91 -8.32 8.46 18.52
CA GLN A 91 -7.43 8.03 19.60
C GLN A 91 -5.95 7.95 19.20
N GLU A 92 -5.61 7.82 17.91
CA GLU A 92 -4.22 7.77 17.45
C GLU A 92 -3.85 9.01 16.64
N ARG A 93 -2.78 9.71 17.07
CA ARG A 93 -2.25 10.86 16.35
C ARG A 93 -1.65 10.39 15.02
N VAL A 94 -2.01 11.06 13.92
CA VAL A 94 -1.27 10.89 12.65
C VAL A 94 0.20 11.17 12.91
N LYS A 95 1.05 10.18 12.67
CA LYS A 95 2.50 10.34 12.71
C LYS A 95 3.04 10.16 11.31
N ALA A 96 3.33 11.28 10.67
CA ALA A 96 4.09 11.34 9.43
C ALA A 96 5.49 11.86 9.77
N ILE A 97 6.49 10.98 9.69
CA ILE A 97 7.89 11.39 9.76
C ILE A 97 8.39 11.45 8.31
N PHE A 98 8.49 12.66 7.78
CA PHE A 98 9.14 12.94 6.51
C PHE A 98 10.59 13.35 6.80
N TYR A 99 11.56 12.51 6.47
CA TYR A 99 12.97 12.91 6.48
C TYR A 99 13.27 13.60 5.15
N GLN A 100 12.99 14.90 5.07
CA GLN A 100 13.42 15.73 3.94
C GLN A 100 14.95 15.79 3.90
N GLY A 101 15.55 14.98 3.03
CA GLY A 101 16.99 14.93 2.84
C GLY A 101 17.38 14.28 1.52
N GLN A 102 17.31 15.06 0.44
CA GLN A 102 18.12 14.95 -0.78
C GLN A 102 18.08 13.61 -1.54
N ASN A 103 17.44 13.65 -2.72
CA ASN A 103 17.81 12.95 -3.96
C ASN A 103 18.71 11.69 -3.81
N LYS A 104 18.11 10.49 -3.70
CA LYS A 104 18.87 9.22 -3.75
C LYS A 104 18.33 8.27 -4.82
N PRO A 105 19.24 7.58 -5.54
CA PRO A 105 18.89 6.74 -6.68
C PRO A 105 18.15 5.46 -6.24
N LYS A 106 17.22 5.03 -7.09
CA LYS A 106 16.40 3.81 -7.00
C LYS A 106 17.28 2.60 -6.64
N SER A 107 17.13 2.05 -5.43
CA SER A 107 17.83 0.83 -5.01
C SER A 107 17.17 -0.41 -5.63
N GLU A 108 18.00 -1.35 -6.07
CA GLU A 108 17.61 -2.55 -6.83
C GLU A 108 17.23 -3.70 -5.88
N ILE A 109 16.12 -4.39 -6.17
CA ILE A 109 15.57 -5.46 -5.34
C ILE A 109 16.39 -6.75 -5.49
N LYS A 110 16.80 -7.36 -4.38
CA LYS A 110 17.35 -8.73 -4.36
C LYS A 110 16.24 -9.71 -3.93
N PHE A 111 16.04 -10.79 -4.67
CA PHE A 111 15.08 -11.82 -4.29
C PHE A 111 15.79 -12.92 -3.49
N GLY A 112 15.29 -13.20 -2.28
CA GLY A 112 15.75 -14.32 -1.47
C GLY A 112 14.64 -15.36 -1.24
N PRO A 113 14.95 -16.47 -0.54
CA PRO A 113 14.02 -17.60 -0.38
C PRO A 113 12.77 -17.28 0.46
N ALA A 114 12.72 -16.12 1.14
CA ALA A 114 11.58 -15.66 1.95
C ALA A 114 10.80 -14.48 1.31
N GLY A 115 11.02 -14.20 0.01
CA GLY A 115 10.39 -13.10 -0.71
C GLY A 115 11.35 -11.98 -1.10
N PRO A 116 10.84 -10.82 -1.58
CA PRO A 116 11.69 -9.70 -1.97
C PRO A 116 12.44 -9.15 -0.75
N ILE A 117 13.76 -9.17 -0.82
CA ILE A 117 14.67 -8.59 0.17
C ILE A 117 14.99 -7.17 -0.31
N CYS A 118 14.44 -6.18 0.37
CA CYS A 118 14.86 -4.79 0.22
C CYS A 118 16.27 -4.66 0.84
N PRO A 119 17.27 -4.15 0.10
CA PRO A 119 18.63 -3.98 0.59
C PRO A 119 18.75 -2.89 1.66
#